data_AF-A0A109LD49-F1
#
_entry.id   AF-A0A109LD49-F1
#
_cell.length_a   1.000
_cell.length_b   1.000
_cell.length_c   1.000
_cell.angle_alpha   90.00
_cell.angle_beta   90.00
_cell.angle_gamma   90.00
#
_symmetry.space_group_name_H-M   'P 1'
#
loop_
_entity.id
_entity.type
_entity.pdbx_description
1 polymer ?
#
loop_
_entity_poly.entity_id
_entity_poly.type
_entity_poly.pdbx_seq_one_letter_code
_entity_poly.pdbx_strand_id
1 'polypeptide(L)'
;MILVPYLWSAAYALLLAVRGETYENALKERRKDLFIGAIALIYAIWLLYAGGTKYLLLSALLYAPGAILFAKAKRELGKPIFTPVEKLIFAAVVIGALVAAYGLYDGFLTL
;
A
#
# COMPACT_ATOMS: atom_id res chain seq x y z
N MET A 1 -0.17 -12.24 0.45
CA MET A 1 -1.28 -11.25 0.51
C MET A 1 -1.11 -10.25 -0.61
N ILE A 2 -1.87 -10.37 -1.68
CA ILE A 2 -1.78 -9.49 -2.86
C ILE A 2 -2.70 -8.23 -2.74
N LEU A 3 -3.45 -8.11 -1.63
CA LEU A 3 -4.44 -7.05 -1.44
C LEU A 3 -3.82 -5.66 -1.24
N VAL A 4 -2.71 -5.54 -0.49
CA VAL A 4 -2.07 -4.23 -0.26
C VAL A 4 -1.54 -3.63 -1.57
N PRO A 5 -0.83 -4.37 -2.46
CA PRO A 5 -0.43 -3.84 -3.76
C PRO A 5 -1.63 -3.48 -4.65
N TYR A 6 -2.72 -4.26 -4.62
CA TYR A 6 -3.94 -3.92 -5.35
C TYR A 6 -4.59 -2.64 -4.84
N LEU A 7 -4.62 -2.43 -3.52
CA LEU A 7 -5.10 -1.18 -2.92
C LEU A 7 -4.30 0.01 -3.44
N TRP A 8 -2.97 -0.09 -3.43
CA TRP A 8 -2.09 0.96 -3.95
C TRP A 8 -2.30 1.20 -5.45
N SER A 9 -2.50 0.13 -6.23
CA SER A 9 -2.80 0.24 -7.67
C SER A 9 -4.13 0.95 -7.90
N ALA A 10 -5.18 0.62 -7.14
CA ALA A 10 -6.49 1.25 -7.26
C ALA A 10 -6.45 2.73 -6.83
N ALA A 11 -5.74 3.03 -5.74
CA ALA A 11 -5.54 4.40 -5.27
C ALA A 11 -4.78 5.24 -6.31
N TYR A 12 -3.74 4.67 -6.93
CA TYR A 12 -2.98 5.34 -7.97
C TYR A 12 -3.79 5.54 -9.26
N ALA A 13 -4.59 4.56 -9.67
CA ALA A 13 -5.50 4.69 -10.80
C ALA A 13 -6.52 5.82 -10.57
N LEU A 14 -7.11 5.90 -9.38
CA LEU A 14 -7.99 7.00 -9.00
C LEU A 14 -7.25 8.35 -8.99
N LEU A 15 -6.05 8.41 -8.41
CA LEU A 15 -5.22 9.63 -8.38
C LEU A 15 -4.92 10.12 -9.80
N LEU A 16 -4.59 9.22 -10.72
CA LEU A 16 -4.31 9.54 -12.12
C LEU A 16 -5.55 10.12 -12.81
N ALA A 17 -6.71 9.47 -12.64
CA ALA A 17 -7.98 9.97 -13.17
C ALA A 17 -8.39 11.33 -12.57
N VAL A 18 -8.12 11.56 -11.29
CA VAL A 18 -8.34 12.86 -10.61
C VAL A 18 -7.44 13.93 -11.21
N ARG A 19 -6.13 13.66 -11.31
CA ARG A 19 -5.14 14.59 -11.88
C ARG A 19 -5.41 14.91 -13.34
N GLY A 20 -5.99 13.97 -14.09
CA GLY A 20 -6.29 14.15 -15.51
C GLY A 20 -5.03 14.16 -16.39
N GLU A 21 -3.85 13.90 -15.81
CA GLU A 21 -2.62 13.67 -16.54
C GLU A 21 -2.83 12.45 -17.46
N THR A 22 -2.45 12.55 -18.74
CA THR A 22 -2.66 11.53 -19.80
C THR A 22 -4.03 11.52 -20.49
N TYR A 23 -5.01 12.35 -20.08
CA TYR A 23 -6.37 12.36 -20.67
C TYR A 23 -6.59 13.50 -21.68
N GLU A 24 -5.62 13.78 -22.56
CA GLU A 24 -5.76 14.81 -23.61
C GLU A 24 -7.00 14.51 -24.48
N ASN A 25 -8.00 15.40 -24.43
CA ASN A 25 -9.29 15.33 -25.15
C ASN A 25 -10.20 14.11 -24.86
N ALA A 26 -9.87 13.25 -23.89
CA ALA A 26 -10.65 12.04 -23.55
C ALA A 26 -11.48 12.18 -22.27
N LEU A 27 -12.28 13.24 -22.14
CA LEU A 27 -13.07 13.55 -20.92
C LEU A 27 -14.04 12.42 -20.51
N LYS A 28 -14.60 11.69 -21.49
CA LYS A 28 -15.53 10.58 -21.24
C LYS A 28 -14.81 9.35 -20.65
N GLU A 29 -13.63 9.03 -21.18
CA GLU A 29 -12.73 7.98 -20.65
C GLU A 29 -12.30 8.33 -19.21
N ARG A 30 -11.90 9.58 -18.97
CA ARG A 30 -11.52 10.06 -17.63
C ARG A 30 -12.63 9.85 -16.59
N ARG A 31 -13.88 10.19 -16.90
CA ARG A 31 -15.02 9.99 -15.98
C ARG A 31 -15.29 8.51 -15.69
N LYS A 32 -15.18 7.67 -16.72
CA LYS A 32 -15.31 6.21 -16.60
C LYS A 32 -14.22 5.65 -15.67
N ASP A 33 -12.97 6.02 -15.90
CA ASP A 33 -11.83 5.54 -15.12
C ASP A 33 -11.84 6.08 -13.68
N LEU A 34 -12.30 7.31 -13.48
CA LEU A 34 -12.53 7.86 -12.13
C LEU A 34 -13.55 7.02 -11.36
N PHE A 35 -14.66 6.66 -12.01
CA PHE A 35 -15.71 5.86 -11.38
C PHE A 35 -15.24 4.43 -11.08
N ILE A 36 -14.57 3.79 -12.04
CA ILE A 36 -14.00 2.45 -11.86
C ILE A 36 -12.92 2.47 -10.76
N GLY A 37 -12.01 3.45 -10.80
CA GLY A 37 -10.97 3.63 -9.79
C GLY A 37 -11.53 3.86 -8.39
N ALA A 38 -12.61 4.63 -8.26
CA ALA A 38 -13.28 4.86 -6.99
C ALA A 38 -13.91 3.56 -6.44
N ILE A 39 -14.64 2.82 -7.27
CA ILE A 39 -15.22 1.52 -6.89
C ILE A 39 -14.12 0.52 -6.51
N ALA A 40 -13.06 0.43 -7.32
CA ALA A 40 -11.94 -0.45 -7.07
C ALA A 40 -11.25 -0.12 -5.74
N LEU A 41 -11.08 1.17 -5.43
CA LEU A 41 -10.49 1.61 -4.17
C LEU A 41 -11.38 1.24 -2.97
N ILE A 42 -12.69 1.53 -3.05
CA ILE A 42 -13.66 1.18 -2.00
C ILE A 42 -13.67 -0.34 -1.79
N TYR A 43 -13.69 -1.11 -2.87
CA TYR A 43 -13.70 -2.56 -2.80
C TYR A 43 -12.39 -3.13 -2.23
N ALA A 44 -11.24 -2.57 -2.60
CA ALA A 44 -9.96 -2.97 -2.03
C ALA A 44 -9.87 -2.67 -0.53
N ILE A 45 -10.38 -1.52 -0.07
CA ILE A 45 -10.49 -1.18 1.35
C ILE A 45 -11.40 -2.19 2.07
N TRP A 46 -12.55 -2.49 1.47
CA TRP A 46 -13.48 -3.48 2.02
C TRP A 46 -12.85 -4.87 2.13
N LEU A 47 -12.12 -5.33 1.12
CA LEU A 47 -11.40 -6.61 1.17
C LEU A 47 -10.31 -6.62 2.23
N LEU A 48 -9.63 -5.49 2.44
CA LEU A 48 -8.62 -5.37 3.50
C LEU A 48 -9.26 -5.48 4.88
N TYR A 49 -10.42 -4.85 5.06
CA TYR A 49 -11.21 -4.93 6.29
C TYR A 49 -11.76 -6.36 6.52
N ALA A 50 -12.37 -6.95 5.49
CA ALA A 50 -12.96 -8.28 5.53
C ALA A 50 -11.93 -9.40 5.66
N GLY A 51 -10.72 -9.21 5.12
CA GLY A 51 -9.60 -10.13 5.30
C GLY A 51 -9.19 -10.25 6.77
N GLY A 52 -9.38 -9.19 7.56
CA GLY A 52 -9.06 -9.15 8.98
C GLY A 52 -7.65 -8.64 9.25
N THR A 53 -7.50 -7.99 10.39
CA THR A 53 -6.26 -7.33 10.84
C THR A 53 -5.08 -8.29 10.91
N LYS A 54 -5.32 -9.60 11.13
CA LYS A 54 -4.27 -10.62 11.19
C LYS A 54 -3.41 -10.68 9.92
N TYR A 55 -4.02 -10.66 8.73
CA TYR A 55 -3.26 -10.74 7.48
C TYR A 55 -2.61 -9.41 7.13
N LEU A 56 -3.15 -8.29 7.60
CA LEU A 56 -2.51 -6.99 7.49
C LEU A 56 -1.20 -6.98 8.28
N LEU A 57 -1.22 -7.47 9.51
CA LEU A 57 -0.06 -7.61 10.39
C LEU A 57 0.99 -8.56 9.79
N LEU A 58 0.58 -9.74 9.31
CA LEU A 58 1.47 -10.67 8.60
C LEU A 58 2.08 -10.04 7.33
N SER A 59 1.30 -9.22 6.61
CA SER A 59 1.81 -8.49 5.44
C SER A 59 2.82 -7.41 5.83
N ALA A 60 2.61 -6.69 6.94
CA ALA A 60 3.58 -5.72 7.44
C ALA A 60 4.91 -6.38 7.80
N LEU A 61 4.86 -7.58 8.41
CA LEU A 61 6.05 -8.39 8.68
C LEU A 61 6.81 -8.74 7.41
N LEU A 62 6.09 -9.12 6.33
CA LEU A 62 6.69 -9.40 5.03
C LEU A 62 7.21 -8.13 4.33
N TYR A 63 6.57 -6.98 4.52
CA TYR A 63 6.97 -5.71 3.91
C TYR A 63 8.18 -5.06 4.60
N ALA A 64 8.42 -5.33 5.89
CA ALA A 64 9.59 -4.83 6.60
C ALA A 64 10.93 -5.10 5.89
N PRO A 65 11.28 -6.34 5.48
CA PRO A 65 12.49 -6.58 4.69
C PRO A 65 12.43 -5.96 3.29
N GLY A 66 11.24 -5.91 2.68
CA GLY A 66 11.04 -5.22 1.39
C GLY A 66 11.35 -3.72 1.46
N ALA A 67 11.07 -3.08 2.59
CA ALA A 67 11.39 -1.68 2.80
C ALA A 67 12.89 -1.41 2.94
N ILE A 68 13.68 -2.38 3.44
CA ILE A 68 15.15 -2.32 3.44
C ILE A 68 15.68 -2.36 2.00
N LEU A 69 15.12 -3.23 1.15
CA LEU A 69 15.47 -3.29 -0.27
C LEU A 69 15.11 -1.98 -0.99
N PHE A 70 13.96 -1.38 -0.66
CA PHE A 70 13.57 -0.06 -1.19
C PHE A 70 14.58 1.04 -0.81
N ALA A 71 15.06 1.05 0.44
CA ALA A 71 16.09 1.98 0.89
C ALA A 71 17.41 1.79 0.12
N LYS A 72 17.81 0.53 -0.13
CA LYS A 72 19.00 0.21 -0.93
C LYS A 72 18.85 0.70 -2.38
N ALA A 73 17.72 0.44 -3.02
CA ALA A 73 17.45 0.88 -4.39
C ALA A 73 17.46 2.42 -4.53
N LYS A 74 16.89 3.15 -3.56
CA LYS A 74 16.96 4.62 -3.56
C LYS A 74 18.36 5.16 -3.41
N ARG A 75 19.19 4.51 -2.59
CA ARG A 75 20.59 4.87 -2.40
C ARG A 75 21.41 4.67 -3.68
N GLU A 76 21.14 3.59 -4.42
CA GLU A 76 21.77 3.34 -5.73
C GLU A 76 21.37 4.38 -6.78
N LEU A 77 20.17 4.95 -6.68
CA LEU A 77 19.69 6.05 -7.54
C LEU A 77 20.17 7.44 -7.09
N GLY A 78 21.02 7.56 -6.07
CA GLY A 78 21.55 8.83 -5.56
C GLY A 78 20.50 9.76 -4.93
N LYS A 79 19.30 9.26 -4.65
CA LYS A 79 18.19 10.03 -4.04
C LYS A 79 18.24 9.93 -2.52
N PRO A 80 17.73 10.94 -1.78
CA PRO A 80 17.58 10.83 -0.34
C PRO A 80 16.75 9.59 0.00
N ILE A 81 17.28 8.77 0.92
CA ILE A 81 16.78 7.42 1.22
C ILE A 81 15.32 7.46 1.67
N PHE A 82 14.94 8.42 2.52
CA PHE A 82 13.56 8.61 2.94
C PHE A 82 13.20 10.10 3.06
N THR A 83 12.12 10.51 2.41
CA THR A 83 11.42 11.78 2.69
C THR A 83 10.73 11.71 4.06
N PRO A 84 10.32 12.84 4.67
CA PRO A 84 9.64 12.83 5.97
C PRO A 84 8.40 11.93 5.99
N VAL A 85 7.63 11.91 4.90
CA VAL A 85 6.45 11.05 4.73
C VAL A 85 6.85 9.58 4.65
N GLU A 86 7.90 9.26 3.89
CA GLU A 86 8.36 7.88 3.75
C GLU A 86 8.95 7.33 5.06
N LYS A 87 9.59 8.17 5.88
CA LYS A 87 10.03 7.78 7.24
C LYS A 87 8.84 7.42 8.13
N LEU A 88 7.75 8.18 8.04
CA LEU A 88 6.52 7.89 8.80
C LEU A 88 5.90 6.55 8.37
N ILE A 89 5.81 6.31 7.06
CA ILE A 89 5.31 5.04 6.50
C ILE A 89 6.21 3.88 6.93
N PHE A 90 7.53 4.04 6.84
CA PHE A 90 8.50 3.02 7.27
C PHE A 90 8.35 2.71 8.77
N ALA A 91 8.25 3.72 9.62
CA ALA A 91 8.03 3.53 11.05
C ALA A 91 6.72 2.79 11.33
N ALA A 92 5.63 3.13 10.64
CA ALA A 92 4.34 2.42 10.78
C ALA A 92 4.44 0.95 10.36
N VAL A 93 5.15 0.64 9.26
CA VAL A 93 5.37 -0.74 8.81
C VAL A 93 6.22 -1.53 9.82
N VAL A 94 7.29 -0.92 10.36
CA VAL A 94 8.14 -1.57 11.37
C VAL A 94 7.37 -1.83 12.66
N ILE A 95 6.59 -0.86 13.15
CA ILE A 95 5.74 -1.04 14.33
C ILE A 95 4.72 -2.17 14.08
N GLY A 96 4.05 -2.16 12.93
CA GLY A 96 3.11 -3.22 12.54
C GLY A 96 3.77 -4.60 12.46
N ALA A 97 5.00 -4.68 11.93
CA ALA A 97 5.78 -5.91 11.87
C ALA A 97 6.16 -6.43 13.26
N LEU A 98 6.58 -5.54 14.18
CA LEU A 98 6.90 -5.91 15.56
C LEU A 98 5.67 -6.42 16.32
N VAL A 99 4.52 -5.75 16.16
CA VAL A 99 3.24 -6.19 16.73
C VAL A 99 2.82 -7.54 16.14
N ALA A 100 3.01 -7.75 14.84
CA ALA A 100 2.73 -9.03 14.19
C ALA A 100 3.61 -10.16 14.74
N ALA A 101 4.92 -9.91 14.87
CA ALA A 101 5.87 -10.87 15.41
C ALA A 101 5.57 -11.23 16.87
N TYR A 102 5.22 -10.23 17.69
CA TYR A 102 4.81 -10.45 19.08
C TYR A 102 3.49 -11.24 19.15
N GLY A 103 2.48 -10.86 18.36
CA GLY A 103 1.20 -11.56 18.32
C GLY A 103 1.29 -13.00 17.81
N LEU A 104 2.27 -13.30 16.94
CA LEU A 104 2.59 -14.66 16.49
C LEU A 104 3.29 -15.46 17.60
N TYR A 105 4.17 -14.82 18.38
CA TYR A 105 4.85 -15.44 19.52
C TYR A 105 3.89 -15.75 20.69
N ASP A 106 2.96 -14.84 21.00
CA ASP A 106 1.98 -14.96 22.08
C ASP A 106 0.81 -15.93 21.73
N GLY A 107 0.81 -16.51 20.52
CA GLY A 107 -0.20 -17.47 20.06
C GLY A 107 -1.56 -16.85 19.71
N PHE A 108 -1.69 -15.53 19.77
CA PHE A 108 -2.93 -14.80 19.42
C PHE A 108 -3.14 -14.71 17.89
N LEU A 109 -2.04 -14.63 17.12
CA LEU A 109 -2.06 -14.87 15.68
C LEU A 109 -1.66 -16.33 15.43
N THR A 110 -2.61 -17.16 15.02
CA THR A 110 -2.34 -18.49 14.47
C THR A 110 -2.33 -18.43 12.94
N LEU A 111 -1.36 -19.12 12.34
CA LEU A 111 -1.15 -19.18 10.88
C LEU A 111 -2.28 -19.97 10.22
#